data_AF-A0A7R8APL5-F1
#
_entry.id   AF-A0A7R8APL5-F1
#
_cell.length_a   1.000
_cell.length_b   1.000
_cell.length_c   1.000
_cell.angle_alpha   90.00
_cell.angle_beta   90.00
_cell.angle_gamma   90.00
#
_symmetry.space_group_name_H-M   'P 1'
#
loop_
_entity.id
_entity.type
_entity.pdbx_description
1 polymer ?
#
loop_
_entity_poly.entity_id
_entity_poly.type
_entity_poly.pdbx_seq_one_letter_code
_entity_poly.pdbx_strand_id
1 'polypeptide(L)'
;MVNGVYVAGLALYMVLLPLTIYNFWTHRQAGLLAWYYLAAFCILRIVGGALGTSQGDSLAASILIGVGTSPLLLSVDGLVHEARAYRNPNQNISKWLGWGFTYIITALMAAAIALTATGAMDVYKGNPRPNPTSLSHWKLGSALMIVAWVLEVAWTCFSLLPSQARRNAPAYWQGTVILGGTLIALFFLGIRVVYAHVAVMTQRQELSPVYGTTAVRLVLMFFPEALTTILIIFIGFATGRSSSSSRPHGRRRI
;
A
#
# COMPACT_ATOMS: atom_id res chain seq x y z
N MET A 1 3.89 0.45 30.03
CA MET A 1 4.02 -0.87 29.38
C MET A 1 4.16 -0.62 27.89
N VAL A 2 5.28 -0.98 27.28
CA VAL A 2 5.47 -0.80 25.84
C VAL A 2 4.49 -1.72 25.13
N ASN A 3 3.57 -1.18 24.35
CA ASN A 3 2.56 -1.97 23.64
C ASN A 3 3.28 -2.89 22.65
N GLY A 4 3.21 -4.21 22.86
CA GLY A 4 4.00 -5.21 22.11
C GLY A 4 3.82 -5.11 20.58
N VAL A 5 2.70 -4.54 20.12
CA VAL A 5 2.44 -4.24 18.71
C VAL A 5 3.47 -3.28 18.12
N TYR A 6 3.88 -2.25 18.86
CA TYR A 6 4.86 -1.27 18.36
C TYR A 6 6.25 -1.88 18.22
N VAL A 7 6.66 -2.71 19.19
CA VAL A 7 7.95 -3.41 19.15
C VAL A 7 7.97 -4.43 18.01
N ALA A 8 6.90 -5.23 17.86
CA ALA A 8 6.78 -6.21 16.78
C ALA A 8 6.79 -5.55 15.40
N GLY A 9 6.05 -4.44 15.24
CA GLY A 9 6.08 -3.63 14.03
C GLY A 9 7.47 -3.12 13.69
N LEU A 10 8.12 -2.47 14.66
CA LEU A 10 9.47 -1.94 14.51
C LEU A 10 10.46 -3.03 14.07
N ALA A 11 10.48 -4.17 14.77
CA ALA A 11 11.38 -5.28 14.48
C ALA A 11 11.15 -5.85 13.07
N LEU A 12 9.90 -6.11 12.70
CA LEU A 12 9.57 -6.65 11.38
C LEU A 12 9.98 -5.70 10.25
N TYR A 13 9.58 -4.43 10.32
CA TYR A 13 9.83 -3.49 9.22
C TYR A 13 11.30 -3.09 9.09
N MET A 14 12.10 -3.16 10.17
CA MET A 14 13.56 -3.03 10.07
C MET A 14 14.20 -4.15 9.25
N VAL A 15 13.66 -5.37 9.31
CA VAL A 15 14.14 -6.51 8.49
C VAL A 15 13.62 -6.42 7.06
N LEU A 16 12.37 -5.98 6.87
CA LEU A 16 11.76 -5.88 5.54
C LEU A 16 12.32 -4.71 4.72
N LEU A 17 12.74 -3.60 5.34
CA LEU A 17 13.23 -2.42 4.63
C LEU A 17 14.44 -2.72 3.72
N PRO A 18 15.52 -3.42 4.16
CA PRO A 18 16.59 -3.84 3.27
C PRO A 18 16.12 -4.67 2.07
N LEU A 19 15.15 -5.57 2.27
CA LEU A 19 14.59 -6.38 1.18
C LEU A 19 13.83 -5.51 0.18
N THR A 20 13.08 -4.52 0.67
CA THR A 20 12.41 -3.53 -0.18
C THR A 20 13.41 -2.69 -0.98
N ILE A 21 14.52 -2.25 -0.37
CA ILE A 21 15.58 -1.50 -1.05
C ILE A 21 16.24 -2.35 -2.14
N TYR A 22 16.47 -3.64 -1.88
CA TYR A 22 16.98 -4.56 -2.89
C TYR A 22 16.03 -4.68 -4.09
N ASN A 23 14.73 -4.85 -3.86
CA ASN A 23 13.74 -4.89 -4.94
C ASN A 23 13.67 -3.56 -5.71
N PHE A 24 13.74 -2.42 -4.99
CA PHE A 24 13.80 -1.09 -5.60
C PHE A 24 14.97 -0.96 -6.59
N TRP A 25 16.16 -1.43 -6.22
CA TRP A 25 17.33 -1.44 -7.09
C TRP A 25 17.26 -2.47 -8.22
N THR A 26 16.50 -3.55 -8.06
CA THR A 26 16.37 -4.59 -9.09
C THR A 26 15.40 -4.18 -10.20
N HIS A 27 14.30 -3.50 -9.87
CA HIS A 27 13.23 -3.15 -10.81
C HIS A 27 13.39 -1.77 -11.47
N ARG A 28 14.27 -0.90 -10.93
CA ARG A 28 14.68 0.44 -11.42
C ARG A 28 13.61 1.27 -12.11
N GLN A 29 13.43 1.12 -13.43
CA GLN A 29 12.60 2.05 -14.23
C GLN A 29 11.17 1.58 -14.49
N ALA A 30 10.92 0.27 -14.52
CA ALA A 30 9.57 -0.25 -14.80
C ALA A 30 8.69 -0.30 -13.55
N GLY A 31 9.29 -0.45 -12.37
CA GLY A 31 8.59 -0.62 -11.09
C GLY A 31 8.73 0.52 -10.08
N LEU A 32 9.35 1.65 -10.45
CA LEU A 32 9.81 2.67 -9.49
C LEU A 32 8.73 3.08 -8.49
N LEU A 33 7.50 3.30 -8.96
CA LEU A 33 6.36 3.71 -8.15
C LEU A 33 6.05 2.69 -7.04
N ALA A 34 5.93 1.40 -7.40
CA ALA A 34 5.60 0.34 -6.46
C ALA A 34 6.58 0.28 -5.29
N TRP A 35 7.86 0.24 -5.63
CA TRP A 35 8.95 0.03 -4.68
C TRP A 35 9.26 1.30 -3.88
N TYR A 36 9.09 2.49 -4.47
CA TYR A 36 9.20 3.76 -3.76
C TYR A 36 8.16 3.87 -2.64
N TYR A 37 6.89 3.63 -2.97
CA TYR A 37 5.81 3.71 -1.98
C TYR A 37 5.90 2.60 -0.93
N LEU A 38 6.42 1.42 -1.29
CA LEU A 38 6.73 0.35 -0.33
C LEU A 38 7.84 0.74 0.64
N ALA A 39 8.91 1.38 0.15
CA ALA A 39 9.99 1.86 1.00
C ALA A 39 9.48 2.96 1.95
N ALA A 40 8.69 3.91 1.43
CA ALA A 40 8.04 4.94 2.22
C ALA A 40 7.14 4.34 3.31
N PHE A 41 6.36 3.30 2.98
CA PHE A 41 5.56 2.54 3.94
C PHE A 41 6.43 1.95 5.06
N CYS A 42 7.48 1.19 4.72
CA CYS A 42 8.37 0.57 5.69
C CYS A 42 9.02 1.61 6.62
N ILE A 43 9.51 2.73 6.06
CA ILE A 43 10.09 3.83 6.85
C ILE A 43 9.05 4.42 7.81
N LEU A 44 7.83 4.69 7.33
CA LEU A 44 6.75 5.21 8.14
C LEU A 44 6.43 4.28 9.33
N ARG A 45 6.52 2.96 9.14
CA ARG A 45 6.32 1.97 10.20
C ARG A 45 7.44 1.91 11.21
N ILE A 46 8.68 2.04 10.76
CA ILE A 46 9.83 2.13 11.67
C ILE A 46 9.70 3.39 12.53
N VAL A 47 9.40 4.55 11.93
CA VAL A 47 9.22 5.81 12.65
C VAL A 47 8.02 5.73 13.60
N GLY A 48 6.87 5.25 13.13
CA GLY A 48 5.67 5.09 13.96
C GLY A 48 5.87 4.13 15.13
N GLY A 49 6.58 3.01 14.90
CA GLY A 49 6.96 2.06 15.94
C GLY A 49 7.93 2.69 16.95
N ALA A 50 8.99 3.34 16.49
CA ALA A 50 9.97 4.00 17.36
C ALA A 50 9.32 5.08 18.25
N LEU A 51 8.45 5.92 17.68
CA LEU A 51 7.70 6.93 18.44
C LEU A 51 6.75 6.30 19.45
N GLY A 52 6.00 5.26 19.05
CA GLY A 52 5.10 4.53 19.94
C GLY A 52 5.83 3.83 21.10
N THR A 53 7.06 3.37 20.88
CA THR A 53 7.90 2.76 21.93
C THR A 53 8.56 3.76 22.87
N SER A 54 8.96 4.94 22.37
CA SER A 54 9.74 5.93 23.13
C SER A 54 8.88 6.95 23.87
N GLN A 55 7.76 7.39 23.28
CA GLN A 55 6.93 8.48 23.82
C GLN A 55 5.53 8.00 24.26
N GLY A 56 5.24 6.69 24.20
CA GLY A 56 3.89 6.16 24.44
C GLY A 56 2.92 6.48 23.30
N ASP A 57 1.61 6.44 23.56
CA ASP A 57 0.53 6.77 22.59
C ASP A 57 0.52 8.27 22.23
N SER A 58 1.58 8.74 21.60
CA SER A 58 1.65 10.10 21.07
C SER A 58 0.68 10.28 19.91
N LEU A 59 0.13 11.50 19.79
CA LEU A 59 -0.70 11.91 18.66
C LEU A 59 -0.05 11.56 17.31
N ALA A 60 1.25 11.85 17.20
CA ALA A 60 2.03 11.59 16.00
C ALA A 60 2.08 10.09 15.68
N ALA A 61 2.34 9.22 16.67
CA ALA A 61 2.32 7.77 16.47
C ALA A 61 0.94 7.28 16.00
N SER A 62 -0.14 7.78 16.62
CA SER A 62 -1.52 7.42 16.25
C SER A 62 -1.89 7.84 14.82
N ILE A 63 -1.48 9.05 14.40
CA ILE A 63 -1.71 9.53 13.03
C ILE A 63 -0.90 8.71 12.03
N LEU A 64 0.40 8.46 12.29
CA LEU A 64 1.25 7.67 11.39
C LEU A 64 0.73 6.24 11.20
N ILE A 65 0.16 5.68 12.25
CA ILE A 65 -0.45 4.34 12.26
C ILE A 65 -1.79 4.35 11.52
N GLY A 66 -2.64 5.34 11.76
CA GLY A 66 -3.93 5.48 11.07
C GLY A 66 -3.81 5.77 9.57
N VAL A 67 -2.92 6.69 9.19
CA VAL A 67 -2.69 7.17 7.82
C VAL A 67 -1.72 6.27 7.05
N GLY A 68 -0.93 5.45 7.77
CA GLY A 68 0.15 4.68 7.17
C GLY A 68 -0.25 3.59 6.20
N THR A 69 -1.53 3.30 6.03
CA THR A 69 -2.01 2.37 5.00
C THR A 69 -1.91 2.97 3.59
N SER A 70 -1.86 4.30 3.46
CA SER A 70 -1.91 4.97 2.16
C SER A 70 -0.71 4.67 1.24
N PRO A 71 0.54 4.73 1.72
CA PRO A 71 1.69 4.35 0.89
C PRO A 71 1.64 2.87 0.49
N LEU A 72 1.05 1.99 1.30
CA LEU A 72 0.90 0.57 0.93
C LEU A 72 -0.11 0.39 -0.22
N LEU A 73 -1.21 1.13 -0.22
CA LEU A 73 -2.16 1.13 -1.33
C LEU A 73 -1.53 1.71 -2.62
N LEU A 74 -0.76 2.79 -2.51
CA LEU A 74 -0.03 3.37 -3.65
C LEU A 74 1.08 2.46 -4.18
N SER A 75 1.68 1.64 -3.30
CA SER A 75 2.61 0.59 -3.71
C SER A 75 1.91 -0.46 -4.58
N VAL A 76 0.68 -0.84 -4.21
CA VAL A 76 -0.15 -1.75 -4.98
C VAL A 76 -0.52 -1.16 -6.35
N ASP A 77 -0.95 0.11 -6.42
CA ASP A 77 -1.19 0.80 -7.71
C ASP A 77 0.05 0.74 -8.61
N GLY A 78 1.23 1.02 -8.03
CA GLY A 78 2.50 0.92 -8.73
C GLY A 78 2.79 -0.49 -9.27
N LEU A 79 2.42 -1.55 -8.56
CA LEU A 79 2.57 -2.93 -9.04
C LEU A 79 1.64 -3.22 -10.21
N VAL A 80 0.40 -2.75 -10.16
CA VAL A 80 -0.56 -2.89 -11.25
C VAL A 80 -0.05 -2.15 -12.49
N HIS A 81 0.49 -0.94 -12.31
CA HIS A 81 1.11 -0.15 -13.36
C HIS A 81 2.31 -0.88 -14.00
N GLU A 82 3.24 -1.38 -13.18
CA GLU A 82 4.40 -2.17 -13.64
C GLU A 82 3.95 -3.41 -14.42
N ALA A 83 2.98 -4.15 -13.88
CA ALA A 83 2.51 -5.38 -14.50
C ALA A 83 1.82 -5.15 -15.86
N ARG A 84 1.10 -4.03 -16.00
CA ARG A 84 0.52 -3.60 -17.27
C ARG A 84 1.59 -3.17 -18.26
N ALA A 85 2.67 -2.52 -17.81
CA ALA A 85 3.79 -2.19 -18.67
C ALA A 85 4.46 -3.46 -19.25
N TYR A 86 4.57 -4.52 -18.45
CA TYR A 86 5.07 -5.82 -18.91
C TYR A 86 4.10 -6.56 -19.85
N ARG A 87 2.79 -6.48 -19.60
CA ARG A 87 1.78 -7.16 -20.44
C ARG A 87 1.50 -6.40 -21.73
N ASN A 88 1.63 -5.06 -21.78
CA ASN A 88 1.26 -4.22 -22.92
C ASN A 88 2.33 -3.16 -23.28
N PRO A 89 3.57 -3.54 -23.66
CA PRO A 89 4.68 -2.61 -23.84
C PRO A 89 4.51 -1.59 -25.00
N ASN A 90 3.81 -1.96 -26.07
CA ASN A 90 3.71 -1.18 -27.31
C ASN A 90 2.35 -0.48 -27.52
N GLN A 91 1.47 -0.43 -26.51
CA GLN A 91 0.16 0.25 -26.65
C GLN A 91 0.15 1.61 -25.97
N ASN A 92 0.11 2.68 -26.77
CA ASN A 92 0.04 4.06 -26.26
C ASN A 92 -1.24 4.33 -25.47
N ILE A 93 -2.39 3.77 -25.87
CA ILE A 93 -3.67 3.89 -25.13
C ILE A 93 -3.56 3.24 -23.75
N SER A 94 -2.95 2.05 -23.65
CA SER A 94 -2.74 1.37 -22.36
C SER A 94 -1.81 2.15 -21.44
N LYS A 95 -0.82 2.86 -21.99
CA LYS A 95 0.10 3.72 -21.22
C LYS A 95 -0.61 4.95 -20.68
N TRP A 96 -1.34 5.68 -21.53
CA TRP A 96 -2.09 6.87 -21.10
C TRP A 96 -3.14 6.53 -20.05
N LEU A 97 -3.90 5.45 -20.27
CA LEU A 97 -4.92 5.01 -19.33
C LEU A 97 -4.31 4.50 -18.01
N GLY A 98 -3.16 3.82 -18.06
CA GLY A 98 -2.42 3.40 -16.87
C GLY A 98 -1.95 4.57 -16.02
N TRP A 99 -1.32 5.57 -16.64
CA TRP A 99 -0.88 6.79 -15.93
C TRP A 99 -2.05 7.63 -15.42
N GLY A 100 -3.11 7.77 -16.21
CA GLY A 100 -4.32 8.48 -15.80
C GLY A 100 -4.93 7.86 -14.54
N PHE A 101 -5.03 6.53 -14.48
CA PHE A 101 -5.51 5.82 -13.30
C PHE A 101 -4.61 6.06 -12.09
N THR A 102 -3.29 5.91 -12.24
CA THR A 102 -2.32 6.18 -11.16
C THR A 102 -2.42 7.60 -10.61
N TYR A 103 -2.61 8.61 -11.46
CA TYR A 103 -2.81 9.98 -11.01
C TYR A 103 -4.12 10.17 -10.25
N ILE A 104 -5.21 9.54 -10.71
CA ILE A 104 -6.51 9.58 -10.03
C ILE A 104 -6.39 8.95 -8.64
N ILE A 105 -5.79 7.76 -8.54
CA ILE A 105 -5.60 7.09 -7.25
C ILE A 105 -4.69 7.92 -6.35
N THR A 106 -3.58 8.45 -6.87
CA THR A 106 -2.67 9.30 -6.08
C THR A 106 -3.39 10.54 -5.53
N ALA A 107 -4.19 11.23 -6.35
CA ALA A 107 -4.97 12.39 -5.92
C ALA A 107 -6.04 12.00 -4.88
N LEU A 108 -6.74 10.88 -5.10
CA LEU A 108 -7.72 10.34 -4.17
C LEU A 108 -7.09 10.01 -2.81
N MET A 109 -5.91 9.41 -2.83
CA MET A 109 -5.15 9.07 -1.63
C MET A 109 -4.63 10.30 -0.91
N ALA A 110 -4.16 11.32 -1.63
CA ALA A 110 -3.78 12.60 -1.03
C ALA A 110 -4.96 13.26 -0.31
N ALA A 111 -6.15 13.27 -0.93
CA ALA A 111 -7.38 13.77 -0.32
C ALA A 111 -7.78 12.94 0.92
N ALA A 112 -7.73 11.61 0.84
CA ALA A 112 -8.02 10.72 1.96
C ALA A 112 -7.10 10.97 3.16
N ILE A 113 -5.80 11.13 2.91
CA ILE A 113 -4.79 11.46 3.93
C ILE A 113 -5.10 12.82 4.56
N ALA A 114 -5.30 13.86 3.75
CA ALA A 114 -5.53 15.23 4.23
C ALA A 114 -6.79 15.32 5.11
N LEU A 115 -7.89 14.71 4.68
CA LEU A 115 -9.14 14.69 5.43
C LEU A 115 -9.04 13.87 6.72
N THR A 116 -8.37 12.71 6.67
CA THR A 116 -8.16 11.87 7.85
C THR A 116 -7.25 12.56 8.87
N ALA A 117 -6.17 13.19 8.42
CA ALA A 117 -5.23 13.90 9.29
C ALA A 117 -5.87 15.14 9.94
N THR A 118 -6.58 15.97 9.16
CA THR A 118 -7.28 17.15 9.69
C THR A 118 -8.39 16.76 10.67
N GLY A 119 -9.22 15.77 10.33
CA GLY A 119 -10.25 15.26 11.22
C GLY A 119 -9.69 14.67 12.51
N ALA A 120 -8.59 13.91 12.43
CA ALA A 120 -7.94 13.33 13.60
C ALA A 120 -7.33 14.39 14.53
N MET A 121 -6.63 15.39 13.99
CA MET A 121 -5.99 16.45 14.79
C MET A 121 -6.99 17.20 15.67
N ASP A 122 -8.16 17.53 15.13
CA ASP A 122 -9.20 18.28 15.87
C ASP A 122 -9.87 17.43 16.96
N VAL A 123 -9.96 16.12 16.75
CA VAL A 123 -10.47 15.16 17.75
C VAL A 123 -9.47 15.02 18.91
N TYR A 124 -8.18 14.93 18.62
CA TYR A 124 -7.16 14.73 19.66
C TYR A 124 -6.76 15.99 20.42
N LYS A 125 -6.93 17.19 19.84
CA LYS A 125 -6.67 18.47 20.55
C LYS A 125 -7.68 18.76 21.67
N GLY A 126 -8.64 17.87 21.93
CA GLY A 126 -9.49 17.95 23.10
C GLY A 126 -10.51 19.09 23.05
N ASN A 127 -10.97 19.48 21.84
CA ASN A 127 -12.13 20.36 21.76
C ASN A 127 -13.30 19.68 22.51
N PRO A 128 -13.98 20.36 23.47
CA PRO A 128 -14.96 19.76 24.38
C PRO A 128 -16.14 19.05 23.69
N ARG A 129 -16.29 19.25 22.38
CA ARG A 129 -17.06 18.40 21.46
C ARG A 129 -16.26 18.28 20.17
N PRO A 130 -16.12 17.09 19.55
CA PRO A 130 -15.61 17.03 18.19
C PRO A 130 -16.54 17.88 17.32
N ASN A 131 -15.98 18.91 16.67
CA ASN A 131 -16.72 19.74 15.74
C ASN A 131 -17.42 18.80 14.74
N PRO A 132 -18.73 18.92 14.46
CA PRO A 132 -19.40 18.07 13.48
C PRO A 132 -18.66 18.00 12.13
N THR A 133 -17.91 19.03 11.77
CA THR A 133 -17.06 19.06 10.57
C THR A 133 -15.78 18.20 10.67
N SER A 134 -15.16 18.06 11.85
CA SER A 134 -13.94 17.25 11.97
C SER A 134 -14.26 15.76 11.93
N LEU A 135 -15.37 15.35 12.56
CA LEU A 135 -15.86 13.98 12.48
C LEU A 135 -16.31 13.62 11.07
N SER A 136 -16.93 14.56 10.34
CA SER A 136 -17.29 14.34 8.94
C SER A 136 -16.05 14.22 8.04
N HIS A 137 -15.01 15.04 8.25
CA HIS A 137 -13.74 14.93 7.52
C HIS A 137 -13.06 13.58 7.76
N TRP A 138 -13.03 13.10 9.02
CA TRP A 138 -12.44 11.81 9.34
C TRP A 138 -13.20 10.64 8.68
N LYS A 139 -14.53 10.67 8.77
CA LYS A 139 -15.42 9.70 8.11
C LYS A 139 -15.23 9.71 6.59
N LEU A 140 -15.20 10.89 5.99
CA LEU A 140 -15.02 11.08 4.55
C LEU A 140 -13.64 10.57 4.09
N GLY A 141 -12.57 10.91 4.80
CA GLY A 141 -11.22 10.41 4.50
C GLY A 141 -11.14 8.88 4.53
N SER A 142 -11.77 8.25 5.53
CA SER A 142 -11.84 6.79 5.62
C SER A 142 -12.68 6.16 4.49
N ALA A 143 -13.74 6.83 4.05
CA ALA A 143 -14.58 6.38 2.94
C ALA A 143 -13.82 6.46 1.60
N LEU A 144 -13.06 7.54 1.37
CA LEU A 144 -12.22 7.68 0.18
C LEU A 144 -11.16 6.57 0.10
N MET A 145 -10.63 6.11 1.24
CA MET A 145 -9.71 4.96 1.29
C MET A 145 -10.39 3.66 0.80
N ILE A 146 -11.63 3.41 1.20
CA ILE A 146 -12.42 2.25 0.72
C ILE A 146 -12.65 2.36 -0.78
N VAL A 147 -13.03 3.56 -1.27
CA VAL A 147 -13.24 3.79 -2.70
C VAL A 147 -11.96 3.54 -3.49
N ALA A 148 -10.81 4.05 -3.02
CA ALA A 148 -9.52 3.80 -3.65
C ALA A 148 -9.20 2.30 -3.73
N TRP A 149 -9.42 1.56 -2.63
CA TRP A 149 -9.23 0.11 -2.61
C TRP A 149 -10.17 -0.64 -3.57
N VAL A 150 -11.46 -0.27 -3.64
CA VAL A 150 -12.40 -0.88 -4.59
C VAL A 150 -11.98 -0.61 -6.04
N LEU A 151 -11.54 0.60 -6.33
CA LEU A 151 -11.04 0.96 -7.66
C LEU A 151 -9.78 0.14 -8.01
N GLU A 152 -8.85 -0.05 -7.08
CA GLU A 152 -7.66 -0.90 -7.27
C GLU A 152 -8.02 -2.37 -7.54
N VAL A 153 -8.98 -2.93 -6.79
CA VAL A 153 -9.47 -4.30 -7.02
C VAL A 153 -10.09 -4.41 -8.41
N ALA A 154 -10.98 -3.47 -8.77
CA ALA A 154 -11.61 -3.45 -10.09
C ALA A 154 -10.58 -3.31 -11.21
N TRP A 155 -9.57 -2.44 -11.01
CA TRP A 155 -8.51 -2.19 -11.99
C TRP A 155 -7.57 -3.37 -12.16
N THR A 156 -7.22 -4.05 -11.06
CA THR A 156 -6.42 -5.28 -11.08
C THR A 156 -7.17 -6.39 -11.81
N CYS A 157 -8.45 -6.61 -11.49
CA CYS A 157 -9.31 -7.58 -12.16
C CYS A 157 -9.45 -7.26 -13.66
N PHE A 158 -9.70 -6.00 -14.01
CA PHE A 158 -9.75 -5.56 -15.40
C PHE A 158 -8.44 -5.84 -16.14
N SER A 159 -7.30 -5.58 -15.51
CA SER A 159 -5.95 -5.81 -16.07
C SER A 159 -5.63 -7.30 -16.26
N LEU A 160 -6.28 -8.18 -15.49
CA LEU A 160 -6.18 -9.64 -15.63
C LEU A 160 -7.03 -10.21 -16.76
N LEU A 161 -8.03 -9.47 -17.27
CA LEU A 161 -8.90 -9.97 -18.32
C LEU A 161 -8.12 -10.40 -19.58
N PRO A 162 -8.54 -11.49 -20.27
CA PRO A 162 -7.89 -11.94 -21.49
C PRO A 162 -7.85 -10.87 -22.60
N SER A 163 -8.84 -9.98 -22.64
CA SER A 163 -8.90 -8.86 -23.60
C SER A 163 -7.79 -7.83 -23.39
N GLN A 164 -7.25 -7.74 -22.17
CA GLN A 164 -6.14 -6.84 -21.82
C GLN A 164 -4.77 -7.54 -21.89
N ALA A 165 -4.73 -8.78 -22.36
CA ALA A 165 -3.56 -9.64 -22.36
C ALA A 165 -2.93 -9.78 -23.76
N ARG A 166 -1.74 -9.20 -23.99
CA ARG A 166 -0.92 -9.57 -25.15
C ARG A 166 0.02 -10.71 -24.77
N ARG A 167 -0.45 -11.95 -24.98
CA ARG A 167 0.29 -13.19 -24.66
C ARG A 167 1.66 -13.29 -25.36
N ASN A 168 1.84 -12.56 -26.46
CA ASN A 168 3.09 -12.52 -27.23
C ASN A 168 4.15 -11.56 -26.64
N ALA A 169 3.85 -10.86 -25.54
CA ALA A 169 4.81 -9.95 -24.93
C ALA A 169 5.93 -10.73 -24.21
N PRO A 170 7.21 -10.34 -24.35
CA PRO A 170 8.35 -11.07 -23.76
C PRO A 170 8.27 -11.21 -22.23
N ALA A 171 7.68 -10.22 -21.56
CA ALA A 171 7.53 -10.16 -20.11
C ALA A 171 6.09 -10.51 -19.65
N TYR A 172 5.27 -11.14 -20.50
CA TYR A 172 3.87 -11.45 -20.19
C TYR A 172 3.71 -12.28 -18.91
N TRP A 173 4.58 -13.27 -18.72
CA TRP A 173 4.58 -14.12 -17.52
C TRP A 173 4.85 -13.30 -16.26
N GLN A 174 5.88 -12.45 -16.27
CA GLN A 174 6.23 -11.59 -15.14
C GLN A 174 5.06 -10.68 -14.76
N GLY A 175 4.46 -9.99 -15.74
CA GLY A 175 3.29 -9.14 -15.46
C GLY A 175 2.08 -9.92 -14.95
N THR A 176 1.90 -11.17 -15.36
CA THR A 176 0.78 -12.01 -14.87
C THR A 176 1.01 -12.47 -13.43
N VAL A 177 2.25 -12.83 -13.08
CA VAL A 177 2.63 -13.16 -11.69
C VAL A 177 2.48 -11.95 -10.78
N ILE A 178 2.89 -10.75 -11.23
CA ILE A 178 2.70 -9.52 -10.47
C ILE A 178 1.20 -9.25 -10.25
N LEU A 179 0.36 -9.24 -11.29
CA LEU A 179 -1.08 -9.00 -11.12
C LEU A 179 -1.76 -10.03 -10.21
N GLY A 180 -1.45 -11.32 -10.39
CA GLY A 180 -2.01 -12.39 -9.57
C GLY A 180 -1.62 -12.24 -8.10
N GLY A 181 -0.33 -11.97 -7.83
CA GLY A 181 0.15 -11.71 -6.48
C GLY A 181 -0.44 -10.42 -5.88
N THR A 182 -0.59 -9.37 -6.67
CA THR A 182 -1.21 -8.11 -6.26
C THR A 182 -2.67 -8.31 -5.85
N LEU A 183 -3.41 -9.18 -6.54
CA LEU A 183 -4.80 -9.48 -6.16
C LEU A 183 -4.87 -10.16 -4.77
N ILE A 184 -3.93 -11.06 -4.47
CA ILE A 184 -3.83 -11.69 -3.15
C ILE A 184 -3.43 -10.64 -2.09
N ALA A 185 -2.49 -9.75 -2.41
CA ALA A 185 -2.10 -8.65 -1.51
C ALA A 185 -3.27 -7.69 -1.24
N LEU A 186 -4.08 -7.38 -2.25
CA LEU A 186 -5.28 -6.54 -2.13
C LEU A 186 -6.35 -7.13 -1.22
N PHE A 187 -6.45 -8.45 -1.13
CA PHE A 187 -7.36 -9.11 -0.20
C PHE A 187 -6.98 -8.82 1.26
N PHE A 188 -5.71 -9.02 1.63
CA PHE A 188 -5.22 -8.72 2.98
C PHE A 188 -5.27 -7.22 3.28
N LEU A 189 -4.89 -6.38 2.32
CA LEU A 189 -5.00 -4.93 2.44
C LEU A 189 -6.46 -4.48 2.64
N GLY A 190 -7.41 -5.15 1.98
CA GLY A 190 -8.83 -4.91 2.14
C GLY A 190 -9.32 -5.11 3.57
N ILE A 191 -8.88 -6.19 4.25
CA ILE A 191 -9.20 -6.44 5.67
C ILE A 191 -8.80 -5.24 6.52
N ARG A 192 -7.58 -4.73 6.32
CA ARG A 192 -7.05 -3.57 7.05
C ARG A 192 -7.86 -2.29 6.79
N VAL A 193 -8.19 -2.03 5.52
CA VAL A 193 -8.90 -0.82 5.09
C VAL A 193 -10.34 -0.83 5.61
N VAL A 194 -11.04 -1.97 5.51
CA VAL A 194 -12.39 -2.17 6.07
C VAL A 194 -12.38 -2.02 7.59
N TYR A 195 -11.41 -2.61 8.28
CA TYR A 195 -11.25 -2.43 9.73
C TYR A 195 -11.07 -0.95 10.09
N ALA A 196 -10.21 -0.21 9.36
CA ALA A 196 -10.02 1.22 9.58
C ALA A 196 -11.35 1.99 9.48
N HIS A 197 -12.11 1.69 8.44
CA HIS A 197 -13.38 2.36 8.16
C HIS A 197 -14.44 2.05 9.22
N VAL A 198 -14.60 0.77 9.60
CA VAL A 198 -15.53 0.36 10.66
C VAL A 198 -15.18 1.04 11.98
N ALA A 199 -13.89 1.08 12.34
CA ALA A 199 -13.45 1.75 13.57
C ALA A 199 -13.82 3.25 13.58
N VAL A 200 -13.70 3.93 12.44
CA VAL A 200 -14.08 5.34 12.28
C VAL A 200 -15.59 5.52 12.31
N MET A 201 -16.37 4.61 11.74
CA MET A 201 -17.84 4.75 11.70
C MET A 201 -18.49 4.44 13.04
N THR A 202 -17.99 3.42 13.73
CA THR A 202 -18.58 2.93 14.97
C THR A 202 -18.18 3.76 16.19
N GLN A 203 -17.06 4.52 16.15
CA GLN A 203 -16.55 5.36 17.25
C GLN A 203 -16.43 4.64 18.61
N ARG A 204 -16.48 3.30 18.62
CA ARG A 204 -16.34 2.50 19.85
C ARG A 204 -14.88 2.44 20.23
N GLN A 205 -14.58 2.74 21.50
CA GLN A 205 -13.22 2.73 22.04
C GLN A 205 -12.54 1.36 21.86
N GLU A 206 -13.27 0.26 21.98
CA GLU A 206 -12.71 -1.10 21.84
C GLU A 206 -12.31 -1.49 20.42
N LEU A 207 -12.91 -0.85 19.40
CA LEU A 207 -12.57 -1.05 17.99
C LEU A 207 -11.57 -0.01 17.48
N SER A 208 -11.23 0.99 18.29
CA SER A 208 -10.32 2.07 17.89
C SER A 208 -8.95 1.51 17.52
N PRO A 209 -8.33 1.97 16.41
CA PRO A 209 -6.95 1.60 16.07
C PRO A 209 -5.92 2.07 17.11
N VAL A 210 -6.36 2.95 18.03
CA VAL A 210 -5.55 3.58 19.08
C VAL A 210 -5.90 2.99 20.45
N TYR A 211 -7.18 2.98 20.82
CA TYR A 211 -7.65 2.55 22.15
C TYR A 211 -8.19 1.12 22.20
N GLY A 212 -8.28 0.44 21.05
CA GLY A 212 -8.76 -0.93 20.97
C GLY A 212 -7.81 -1.94 21.60
N THR A 213 -8.32 -3.14 21.86
CA THR A 213 -7.53 -4.18 22.52
C THR A 213 -6.29 -4.53 21.70
N THR A 214 -5.19 -4.88 22.38
CA THR A 214 -3.93 -5.29 21.74
C THR A 214 -4.15 -6.42 20.73
N ALA A 215 -5.04 -7.37 21.02
CA ALA A 215 -5.38 -8.46 20.13
C ALA A 215 -6.03 -7.99 18.81
N VAL A 216 -6.99 -7.06 18.89
CA VAL A 216 -7.66 -6.48 17.71
C VAL A 216 -6.66 -5.72 16.85
N ARG A 217 -5.80 -4.89 17.48
CA ARG A 217 -4.76 -4.13 16.78
C ARG A 217 -3.73 -5.05 16.13
N LEU A 218 -3.36 -6.16 16.78
CA LEU A 218 -2.48 -7.15 16.14
C LEU A 218 -3.16 -7.78 14.92
N VAL A 219 -4.34 -8.37 15.10
CA VAL A 219 -4.99 -9.23 14.09
C VAL A 219 -5.58 -8.45 12.92
N LEU A 220 -6.18 -7.28 13.16
CA LEU A 220 -6.88 -6.51 12.11
C LEU A 220 -6.07 -5.35 11.57
N MET A 221 -4.98 -4.97 12.26
CA MET A 221 -4.09 -3.91 11.80
C MET A 221 -2.74 -4.46 11.34
N PHE A 222 -1.95 -5.01 12.26
CA PHE A 222 -0.57 -5.40 11.99
C PHE A 222 -0.47 -6.60 11.02
N PHE A 223 -1.22 -7.67 11.27
CA PHE A 223 -1.13 -8.90 10.48
C PHE A 223 -1.46 -8.70 8.98
N PRO A 224 -2.58 -8.07 8.61
CA PRO A 224 -2.93 -7.91 7.20
C PRO A 224 -1.92 -7.01 6.47
N GLU A 225 -1.40 -5.99 7.14
CA GLU A 225 -0.38 -5.10 6.59
C GLU A 225 0.97 -5.80 6.42
N ALA A 226 1.42 -6.52 7.44
CA ALA A 226 2.64 -7.33 7.39
C ALA A 226 2.59 -8.35 6.25
N LEU A 227 1.48 -9.09 6.14
CA LEU A 227 1.30 -10.10 5.11
C LEU A 227 1.26 -9.49 3.71
N THR A 228 0.57 -8.36 3.55
CA THR A 228 0.57 -7.59 2.29
C THR A 228 2.00 -7.18 1.90
N THR A 229 2.77 -6.61 2.83
CA THR A 229 4.17 -6.20 2.58
C THR A 229 5.05 -7.40 2.21
N ILE A 230 4.95 -8.51 2.94
CA ILE A 230 5.72 -9.73 2.67
C ILE A 230 5.40 -10.29 1.29
N LEU A 231 4.11 -10.33 0.92
CA LEU A 231 3.68 -10.77 -0.41
C LEU A 231 4.24 -9.88 -1.51
N ILE A 232 4.15 -8.55 -1.37
CA ILE A 232 4.71 -7.60 -2.34
C ILE A 232 6.23 -7.81 -2.50
N ILE A 233 6.95 -7.99 -1.40
CA ILE A 233 8.40 -8.26 -1.43
C ILE A 233 8.69 -9.57 -2.16
N PHE A 234 7.93 -10.63 -1.88
CA PHE A 234 8.08 -11.94 -2.54
C PHE A 234 7.81 -11.85 -4.04
N ILE A 235 6.76 -11.12 -4.45
CA ILE A 235 6.45 -10.86 -5.86
C ILE A 235 7.64 -10.18 -6.56
N GLY A 236 8.27 -9.19 -5.92
CA GLY A 236 9.48 -8.54 -6.43
C GLY A 236 10.63 -9.51 -6.64
N PHE A 237 10.94 -10.33 -5.64
CA PHE A 237 11.98 -11.36 -5.76
C PHE A 237 11.70 -12.41 -6.85
N ALA A 238 10.42 -12.78 -7.03
CA ALA A 238 10.02 -13.75 -8.04
C ALA A 238 10.11 -13.18 -9.47
N THR A 239 9.93 -11.86 -9.63
CA THR A 239 9.83 -11.22 -10.95
C THR A 239 11.13 -10.53 -11.38
N GLY A 240 11.97 -10.08 -10.44
CA GLY A 240 13.25 -9.42 -10.71
C GLY A 240 14.36 -10.34 -11.25
N ARG A 241 14.28 -11.67 -11.05
CA ARG A 241 15.36 -12.61 -11.45
C ARG A 241 15.44 -12.93 -12.95
N SER A 242 14.40 -12.68 -13.73
CA SER A 242 14.33 -13.14 -15.14
C SER A 242 14.95 -12.18 -16.17
N SER A 243 15.37 -10.97 -15.80
CA SER A 243 15.97 -10.02 -16.77
C SER A 243 17.46 -10.29 -17.07
N SER A 244 18.12 -11.16 -16.29
CA SER A 244 19.54 -11.50 -16.48
C SER A 244 19.81 -12.52 -17.59
N SER A 245 18.80 -13.21 -18.13
CA SER A 245 19.01 -14.31 -19.09
C SER A 245 18.75 -13.96 -20.56
N SER A 246 18.45 -12.70 -20.89
CA SER A 246 18.14 -12.28 -22.27
C SER A 246 19.10 -11.20 -22.76
N ARG A 247 20.39 -11.50 -22.79
CA ARG A 247 21.34 -10.84 -23.71
C ARG A 247 21.44 -11.71 -24.95
N PRO A 248 20.84 -11.36 -26.10
CA PRO A 248 21.21 -11.99 -27.34
C PRO A 248 22.62 -11.51 -27.70
N HIS A 249 23.60 -12.41 -27.59
CA HIS A 249 24.83 -12.32 -28.36
C HIS A 249 24.46 -12.46 -29.84
N GLY A 250 24.38 -11.32 -30.52
CA GLY A 250 24.09 -11.25 -31.95
C GLY A 250 24.87 -10.13 -32.60
N ARG A 251 26.20 -10.13 -32.44
CA ARG A 251 27.13 -9.28 -33.22
C ARG A 251 28.04 -10.18 -34.04
N ARG A 252 27.76 -10.26 -35.34
CA ARG A 252 28.64 -10.53 -36.50
C ARG A 252 27.71 -10.45 -37.72
N ARG A 253 27.57 -9.29 -38.38
CA ARG A 253 28.39 -8.87 -39.54
C ARG A 253 29.07 -10.04 -40.24
N ILE A 254 28.51 -10.45 -41.37
CA ILE A 254 29.22 -10.63 -42.64
C ILE A 254 28.34 -9.99 -43.70
#